data_AF-A0A2R7T781-F1
#
_entry.id   AF-A0A2R7T781-F1
#
_cell.length_a   1.000
_cell.length_b   1.000
_cell.length_c   1.000
_cell.angle_alpha   90.00
_cell.angle_beta   90.00
_cell.angle_gamma   90.00
#
_symmetry.space_group_name_H-M   'P 1'
#
loop_
_entity.id
_entity.type
_entity.pdbx_description
1 polymer ?
#
loop_
_entity_poly.entity_id
_entity_poly.type
_entity_poly.pdbx_seq_one_letter_code
_entity_poly.pdbx_strand_id
1 'polypeptide(L)' 'MIERFEPALRQHYGARLLPSHHHALTALKRCRTQFAPRMLAACTSCGE' A
#
# COMPACT_ATOMS: atom_id res chain seq x y z
N MET A 1 -7.20 -2.21 0.20
CA MET A 1 -6.47 -1.07 -0.42
C MET A 1 -4.96 -1.28 -0.53
N ILE A 2 -4.25 -2.06 0.31
CA ILE A 2 -2.83 -2.41 0.07
C ILE A 2 -2.67 -3.88 -0.33
N GLU A 3 -3.41 -4.79 0.30
CA GLU A 3 -3.35 -6.22 0.02
C GLU A 3 -3.72 -6.59 -1.43
N ARG A 4 -4.53 -5.76 -2.10
CA ARG A 4 -4.90 -5.96 -3.50
C ARG A 4 -3.76 -5.64 -4.48
N PHE A 5 -2.92 -4.65 -4.17
CA PHE A 5 -1.90 -4.14 -5.10
C PHE A 5 -0.48 -4.56 -4.73
N GLU A 6 -0.24 -4.91 -3.48
CA GLU A 6 1.06 -5.42 -3.02
C GLU A 6 1.59 -6.62 -3.83
N PRO A 7 0.77 -7.61 -4.25
CA PRO A 7 1.25 -8.72 -5.05
C PRO A 7 1.81 -8.26 -6.41
N ALA A 8 1.12 -7.32 -7.06
CA ALA A 8 1.58 -6.74 -8.33
C ALA A 8 2.86 -5.91 -8.11
N LEU A 9 2.91 -5.09 -7.07
CA LEU A 9 4.10 -4.31 -6.71
C LEU A 9 5.33 -5.23 -6.51
N ARG A 10 5.17 -6.35 -5.79
CA ARG A 10 6.26 -7.32 -5.58
C ARG A 10 6.68 -8.03 -6.85
N GLN A 11 5.74 -8.37 -7.73
CA GLN A 11 6.08 -8.96 -9.02
C GLN A 11 6.89 -8.00 -9.90
N HIS A 12 6.52 -6.73 -9.97
CA HIS A 12 7.21 -5.75 -10.82
C HIS A 12 8.51 -5.21 -10.23
N TYR A 13 8.60 -5.08 -8.89
CA TYR A 13 9.70 -4.37 -8.23
C TYR A 13 10.39 -5.17 -7.13
N GLY A 14 10.08 -6.48 -6.98
CA GLY A 14 10.60 -7.36 -5.92
C GLY A 14 12.11 -7.27 -5.72
N ALA A 15 12.88 -7.32 -6.83
CA ALA A 15 14.34 -7.24 -6.79
C ALA A 15 14.90 -5.86 -6.42
N ARG A 16 14.08 -4.80 -6.45
CA ARG A 16 14.47 -3.42 -6.12
C ARG A 16 13.90 -2.95 -4.78
N LEU A 17 13.09 -3.78 -4.12
CA LEU A 17 12.50 -3.48 -2.83
C LEU A 17 13.56 -3.65 -1.73
N LEU A 18 13.89 -2.54 -1.08
CA LEU A 18 14.76 -2.52 0.08
C LEU A 18 14.01 -3.02 1.33
N PRO A 19 14.72 -3.54 2.35
CA PRO A 19 14.11 -3.94 3.62
C PRO A 19 13.24 -2.84 4.25
N SER A 20 13.69 -1.58 4.17
CA SER A 20 12.92 -0.42 4.65
C SER A 20 11.55 -0.28 3.96
N HIS A 21 11.47 -0.58 2.65
CA HIS A 21 10.20 -0.56 1.92
C HIS A 21 9.24 -1.66 2.37
N HIS A 22 9.76 -2.86 2.69
CA HIS A 22 8.93 -3.93 3.26
C HIS A 22 8.38 -3.56 4.64
N HIS A 23 9.18 -2.89 5.47
CA HIS A 23 8.73 -2.37 6.76
C HIS A 23 7.65 -1.31 6.58
N ALA A 24 7.82 -0.37 5.65
CA ALA A 24 6.81 0.65 5.34
C ALA A 24 5.50 0.02 4.84
N LEU A 25 5.54 -0.96 3.93
CA LEU A 25 4.35 -1.68 3.46
C LEU A 25 3.62 -2.39 4.61
N THR A 26 4.37 -3.01 5.52
CA THR A 26 3.81 -3.68 6.70
C THR A 26 3.16 -2.67 7.66
N ALA A 27 3.81 -1.54 7.91
CA ALA A 27 3.26 -0.47 8.74
C ALA A 27 1.98 0.10 8.10
N LEU A 28 1.99 0.34 6.79
CA LEU A 28 0.82 0.82 6.06
C LEU A 28 -0.34 -0.20 6.11
N LYS A 29 -0.09 -1.51 6.04
CA LYS A 29 -1.14 -2.52 6.23
C LYS A 29 -1.78 -2.47 7.62
N ARG A 30 -0.98 -2.21 8.67
CA ARG A 30 -1.46 -2.12 10.05
C ARG A 30 -2.16 -0.79 10.36
N CYS A 31 -1.61 0.31 9.84
CA CYS A 31 -2.06 1.66 10.16
C CYS A 31 -3.14 2.16 9.20
N ARG A 32 -3.25 1.60 7.99
CA ARG A 32 -4.18 2.03 6.93
C ARG A 32 -5.25 0.96 6.69
N THR A 33 -5.94 0.60 7.76
CA THR A 33 -7.14 -0.24 7.75
C THR A 33 -8.38 0.61 7.48
N GLN A 34 -9.51 -0.02 7.15
CA GLN A 34 -10.79 0.66 6.89
C GLN A 34 -11.31 1.53 8.07
N PHE A 35 -10.76 1.33 9.27
CA PHE A 35 -11.10 2.05 10.49
C PHE A 35 -10.10 3.17 10.83
N ALA A 36 -9.07 3.37 10.01
CA ALA A 36 -8.07 4.40 10.26
C ALA A 36 -8.63 5.79 9.90
N PRO A 37 -8.61 6.77 10.82
CA PRO A 37 -9.27 8.08 10.65
C PRO A 37 -8.65 8.99 9.57
N ARG A 38 -7.57 8.57 8.91
CA ARG A 38 -6.81 9.36 7.93
C ARG A 38 -6.70 8.73 6.55
N MET A 39 -7.75 8.04 6.09
CA MET A 39 -7.83 7.56 4.71
C MET A 39 -8.43 8.62 3.77
N LEU A 40 -7.86 9.84 3.76
CA LEU A 40 -8.38 10.97 2.97
C LEU A 40 -7.78 11.12 1.57
N ALA A 41 -6.78 10.30 1.20
CA ALA A 41 -6.25 10.29 -0.15
C ALA A 41 -7.01 9.29 -1.01
N ALA A 42 -8.20 9.68 -1.46
CA ALA A 42 -8.86 9.08 -2.61
C ALA A 42 -8.39 9.84 -3.85
N CYS A 43 -7.89 9.12 -4.86
CA CYS A 43 -7.67 9.71 -6.17
C CYS A 43 -9.05 9.94 -6.79
N THR A 44 -9.47 11.21 -6.93
CA THR A 44 -10.74 11.57 -7.60
C THR A 44 -10.77 11.16 -9.07
N SER A 45 -9.62 10.84 -9.67
CA SER A 45 -9.50 10.35 -11.04
C SER A 45 -9.60 8.82 -11.16
N CYS A 46 -9.32 8.07 -10.09
CA CYS A 46 -9.46 6.60 -10.06
C CYS A 46 -10.79 6.16 -9.44
N GLY A 47 -11.80 7.03 -9.50
CA GLY A 47 -13.13 6.86 -8.91
C GLY A 47 -14.16 6.24 -9.86
N GLU A 48 -13.74 5.47 -10.87
CA GLU A 48 -14.57 4.61 -11.72
C GLU A 48 -13.91 3.25 -11.93
#